data_AF-A0A935RYA1-F1
#
_entry.id   AF-A0A935RYA1-F1
#
_cell.length_a   1.000
_cell.length_b   1.000
_cell.length_c   1.000
_cell.angle_alpha   90.00
_cell.angle_beta   90.00
_cell.angle_gamma   90.00
#
_symmetry.space_group_name_H-M   'P 1'
#
loop_
_entity.id
_entity.type
_entity.pdbx_description
1 polymer ?
#
loop_
_entity_poly.entity_id
_entity_poly.type
_entity_poly.pdbx_seq_one_letter_code
_entity_poly.pdbx_strand_id
1 'polypeptide(L)'
;MQSAYYCSIIDFGTPEFDEALKLRNEVLRKPLNMVFNPEDIATEYDSFHIGCYTQAGELMAVLTLKPVDNKIVKMRQVAVDPKSQSKGLGTYLVHESEKFAVVKGFEKIELHARDTAVDFYKKSGYIPEGKIFKEVGIDHLSMYKILP
;
A
#
# COMPACT_ATOMS: atom_id res chain seq x y z
N MET A 1 3.36 20.57 14.05
CA MET A 1 2.99 20.81 12.64
C MET A 1 1.79 19.90 12.38
N GLN A 2 0.59 20.45 12.18
CA GLN A 2 -0.55 19.62 11.79
C GLN A 2 -0.22 19.01 10.44
N SER A 3 -0.33 17.69 10.31
CA SER A 3 -0.09 17.04 9.03
C SER A 3 -1.09 17.60 8.02
N ALA A 4 -0.61 17.99 6.84
CA ALA A 4 -1.49 18.43 5.73
C ALA A 4 -2.45 17.31 5.28
N TYR A 5 -2.24 16.09 5.78
CA TYR A 5 -2.98 14.90 5.46
C TYR A 5 -3.43 14.15 6.71
N TYR A 6 -4.49 13.37 6.58
CA TYR A 6 -4.91 12.37 7.57
C TYR A 6 -5.09 11.01 6.90
N CYS A 7 -4.85 9.92 7.62
CA CYS A 7 -5.11 8.57 7.15
C CYS A 7 -6.41 8.02 7.75
N SER A 8 -7.17 7.26 6.96
CA SER A 8 -8.36 6.54 7.42
C SER A 8 -8.45 5.17 6.76
N ILE A 9 -9.19 4.26 7.42
CA ILE A 9 -9.61 3.00 6.81
C ILE A 9 -10.69 3.29 5.76
N ILE A 10 -10.59 2.58 4.64
CA ILE A 10 -11.57 2.55 3.57
C ILE A 10 -12.21 1.17 3.60
N ASP A 11 -13.52 1.12 3.85
CA ASP A 11 -14.24 -0.15 3.87
C ASP A 11 -14.48 -0.65 2.43
N PHE A 12 -14.41 -1.96 2.24
CA PHE A 12 -14.59 -2.59 0.94
C PHE A 12 -15.98 -2.29 0.36
N GLY A 13 -16.04 -1.96 -0.93
CA GLY A 13 -17.30 -1.71 -1.65
C GLY A 13 -17.98 -0.36 -1.37
N THR A 14 -17.29 0.55 -0.67
CA THR A 14 -17.75 1.93 -0.47
C THR A 14 -17.37 2.85 -1.64
N PRO A 15 -17.99 4.03 -1.79
CA PRO A 15 -17.55 5.02 -2.78
C PRO A 15 -16.06 5.40 -2.64
N GLU A 16 -15.54 5.47 -1.43
CA GLU A 16 -14.12 5.71 -1.15
C GLU A 16 -13.23 4.57 -1.65
N PHE A 17 -13.74 3.33 -1.66
CA PHE A 17 -13.05 2.19 -2.25
C PHE A 17 -12.96 2.31 -3.78
N ASP A 18 -13.98 2.86 -4.44
CA ASP A 18 -13.94 3.17 -5.88
C ASP A 18 -12.90 4.26 -6.19
N GLU A 19 -12.77 5.28 -5.34
CA GLU A 19 -11.70 6.28 -5.44
C GLU A 19 -10.31 5.64 -5.30
N ALA A 20 -10.15 4.73 -4.33
CA ALA A 20 -8.92 3.97 -4.16
C ALA A 20 -8.62 3.07 -5.38
N LEU A 21 -9.61 2.40 -5.96
CA LEU A 21 -9.46 1.63 -7.21
C LEU A 21 -8.99 2.52 -8.35
N LYS A 22 -9.60 3.70 -8.51
CA LYS A 22 -9.23 4.67 -9.54
C LYS A 22 -7.77 5.10 -9.39
N LEU A 23 -7.35 5.53 -8.19
CA LEU A 23 -5.98 5.93 -7.93
C LEU A 23 -4.98 4.78 -8.18
N ARG A 24 -5.28 3.57 -7.68
CA ARG A 24 -4.48 2.38 -7.94
C ARG A 24 -4.36 2.08 -9.43
N ASN A 25 -5.44 2.24 -10.20
CA ASN A 25 -5.43 1.98 -11.64
C ASN A 25 -4.50 2.96 -12.38
N GLU A 26 -4.61 4.25 -12.09
CA GLU A 26 -3.74 5.28 -12.69
C GLU A 26 -2.25 5.03 -12.38
N VAL A 27 -1.93 4.64 -11.15
CA VAL A 27 -0.53 4.55 -10.68
C VAL A 27 0.09 3.18 -10.97
N LEU A 28 -0.68 2.09 -10.85
CA LEU A 28 -0.14 0.72 -10.82
C LEU A 28 -0.43 -0.08 -12.08
N ARG A 29 -1.51 0.24 -12.81
CA ARG A 29 -2.00 -0.59 -13.94
C ARG A 29 -1.81 0.07 -15.30
N LYS A 30 -2.29 1.31 -15.48
CA LYS A 30 -2.15 2.04 -16.75
C LYS A 30 -0.70 2.13 -17.26
N PRO A 31 0.33 2.39 -16.43
CA PRO A 31 1.72 2.45 -16.90
C PRO A 31 2.23 1.10 -17.43
N LEU A 32 1.59 0.00 -17.02
CA LEU A 32 1.92 -1.36 -17.46
C LEU A 32 0.95 -1.86 -18.55
N ASN A 33 0.07 -1.00 -19.06
CA ASN A 33 -1.01 -1.36 -19.98
C ASN A 33 -1.89 -2.51 -19.46
N MET A 34 -2.14 -2.51 -18.14
CA MET A 34 -2.97 -3.50 -17.46
C MET A 34 -4.30 -2.88 -17.02
N VAL A 35 -5.26 -3.75 -16.70
CA VAL A 35 -6.52 -3.42 -16.02
C VAL A 35 -6.73 -4.35 -14.84
N PHE A 36 -7.50 -3.93 -13.84
CA PHE A 36 -7.92 -4.82 -12.78
C PHE A 36 -9.02 -5.77 -13.27
N ASN A 37 -8.93 -7.05 -12.91
CA ASN A 37 -10.01 -8.00 -13.07
C ASN A 37 -10.99 -7.85 -11.87
N PRO A 38 -12.31 -7.72 -12.10
CA PRO A 38 -13.30 -7.74 -11.03
C PRO A 38 -13.16 -8.91 -10.04
N GLU A 39 -12.74 -10.09 -10.52
CA GLU A 39 -12.51 -11.26 -9.65
C GLU A 39 -11.36 -11.01 -8.67
N ASP A 40 -10.26 -10.38 -9.12
CA ASP A 40 -9.14 -10.03 -8.25
C ASP A 40 -9.58 -9.02 -7.19
N ILE A 41 -10.36 -8.01 -7.58
CA ILE A 41 -10.91 -6.99 -6.65
C ILE A 41 -11.81 -7.67 -5.62
N ALA A 42 -12.66 -8.62 -6.04
CA ALA A 42 -13.55 -9.33 -5.14
C ALA A 42 -12.80 -10.10 -4.04
N THR A 43 -11.54 -10.50 -4.26
CA THR A 43 -10.72 -11.15 -3.22
C THR A 43 -10.18 -10.21 -2.13
N GLU A 44 -10.43 -8.90 -2.26
CA GLU A 44 -9.96 -7.89 -1.32
C GLU A 44 -10.95 -7.61 -0.17
N TYR A 45 -12.11 -8.27 -0.14
CA TYR A 45 -13.16 -8.06 0.88
C TYR A 45 -12.72 -8.26 2.34
N ASP A 46 -11.66 -9.02 2.56
CA ASP A 46 -11.05 -9.33 3.86
C ASP A 46 -9.74 -8.55 4.11
N SER A 47 -9.43 -7.59 3.23
CA SER A 47 -8.23 -6.76 3.32
C SER A 47 -8.54 -5.44 4.03
N PHE A 48 -7.52 -4.83 4.61
CA PHE A 48 -7.62 -3.48 5.14
C PHE A 48 -7.08 -2.49 4.11
N HIS A 49 -7.93 -1.57 3.66
CA HIS A 49 -7.52 -0.49 2.76
C HIS A 49 -7.31 0.78 3.58
N ILE A 50 -6.17 1.44 3.38
CA ILE A 50 -5.82 2.65 4.13
C ILE A 50 -5.58 3.77 3.11
N GLY A 51 -6.42 4.79 3.17
CA GLY A 51 -6.31 5.99 2.36
C GLY A 51 -5.68 7.13 3.15
N CYS A 52 -4.89 7.97 2.48
CA CYS A 52 -4.40 9.23 2.99
C CYS A 52 -5.03 10.39 2.21
N TYR A 53 -5.66 11.30 2.93
CA TYR A 53 -6.51 12.35 2.38
C TYR A 53 -5.97 13.73 2.72
N THR A 54 -6.21 14.72 1.86
CA THR A 54 -6.06 16.13 2.23
C THR A 54 -7.10 16.51 3.29
N GLN A 55 -6.90 17.63 3.99
CA GLN A 55 -7.91 18.18 4.91
C GLN A 55 -9.25 18.50 4.22
N ALA A 56 -9.26 18.67 2.90
CA ALA A 56 -10.47 18.88 2.11
C ALA A 56 -11.18 17.57 1.72
N GLY A 57 -10.64 16.40 2.09
CA GLY A 57 -11.23 15.09 1.81
C GLY A 57 -10.80 14.47 0.48
N GLU A 58 -9.78 14.99 -0.19
CA GLU A 58 -9.28 14.42 -1.45
C GLU A 58 -8.30 13.27 -1.18
N LEU A 59 -8.53 12.09 -1.76
CA LEU A 59 -7.65 10.92 -1.64
C LEU A 59 -6.35 11.12 -2.43
N MET A 60 -5.22 11.12 -1.72
CA MET A 60 -3.89 11.39 -2.31
C MET A 60 -2.98 10.17 -2.33
N ALA A 61 -3.20 9.20 -1.46
CA ALA A 61 -2.44 7.95 -1.44
C ALA A 61 -3.29 6.82 -0.87
N VAL A 62 -3.01 5.59 -1.26
CA VAL A 62 -3.68 4.40 -0.74
C VAL A 62 -2.72 3.23 -0.68
N LEU A 63 -2.92 2.34 0.29
CA LEU A 63 -2.33 1.01 0.31
C LEU A 63 -3.32 -0.03 0.80
N THR A 64 -2.99 -1.29 0.56
CA THR A 64 -3.79 -2.44 1.03
C THR A 64 -2.92 -3.35 1.90
N LEU A 65 -3.47 -3.77 3.03
CA LEU A 65 -2.92 -4.77 3.93
C LEU A 65 -3.80 -6.02 3.84
N LYS A 66 -3.29 -7.09 3.22
CA LYS A 66 -3.97 -8.38 3.08
C LYS A 66 -3.45 -9.34 4.15
N PRO A 67 -4.28 -9.82 5.09
CA PRO A 67 -3.86 -10.85 6.05
C PRO A 67 -3.31 -12.09 5.33
N VAL A 68 -2.15 -12.57 5.77
CA VAL A 68 -1.56 -13.84 5.31
C VAL A 68 -1.89 -14.93 6.32
N ASP A 69 -1.75 -14.59 7.61
CA ASP A 69 -2.21 -15.38 8.75
C ASP A 69 -2.55 -14.44 9.93
N ASN A 70 -2.66 -14.98 11.15
CA ASN A 70 -3.01 -14.21 12.34
C ASN A 70 -1.91 -13.25 12.82
N LYS A 71 -0.68 -13.34 12.30
CA LYS A 71 0.52 -12.60 12.74
C LYS A 71 1.20 -11.85 11.61
N ILE A 72 0.98 -12.25 10.37
CA ILE A 72 1.61 -11.68 9.19
C ILE A 72 0.56 -11.02 8.30
N VAL A 73 0.86 -9.80 7.87
CA VAL A 73 0.07 -9.08 6.88
C VAL A 73 0.93 -8.67 5.69
N LYS A 74 0.38 -8.80 4.49
CA LYS A 74 1.06 -8.42 3.25
C LYS A 74 0.63 -7.03 2.83
N MET A 75 1.59 -6.10 2.78
CA MET A 75 1.39 -4.79 2.16
C MET A 75 1.48 -4.93 0.64
N ARG A 76 0.43 -4.47 -0.04
CA ARG A 76 0.32 -4.49 -1.50
C ARG A 76 -0.37 -3.24 -2.01
N GLN A 77 -0.22 -3.02 -3.32
CA GLN A 77 -0.93 -1.98 -4.06
C GLN A 77 -0.77 -0.55 -3.46
N VAL A 78 0.44 -0.23 -3.01
CA VAL A 78 0.78 1.13 -2.55
C VAL A 78 0.79 2.08 -3.75
N ALA A 79 -0.08 3.09 -3.74
CA ALA A 79 -0.20 4.10 -4.78
C ALA A 79 -0.22 5.50 -4.15
N VAL A 80 0.59 6.40 -4.68
CA VAL A 80 0.62 7.82 -4.29
C VAL A 80 0.37 8.64 -5.55
N ASP A 81 -0.53 9.62 -5.46
CA ASP A 81 -0.81 10.57 -6.53
C ASP A 81 0.51 11.13 -7.09
N PRO A 82 0.74 11.06 -8.42
CA PRO A 82 2.02 11.45 -9.02
C PRO A 82 2.44 12.90 -8.71
N LYS A 83 1.49 13.84 -8.55
CA LYS A 83 1.79 15.24 -8.22
C LYS A 83 2.19 15.42 -6.75
N SER A 84 1.99 14.39 -5.94
CA SER A 84 2.21 14.38 -4.49
C SER A 84 3.37 13.47 -4.06
N GLN A 85 4.01 12.79 -5.01
CA GLN A 85 5.21 11.98 -4.78
C GLN A 85 6.41 12.82 -4.36
N SER A 86 7.39 12.16 -3.72
CA SER A 86 8.63 12.79 -3.22
C SER A 86 8.45 13.90 -2.18
N LYS A 87 7.25 14.02 -1.58
CA LYS A 87 6.92 14.99 -0.52
C LYS A 87 6.74 14.34 0.86
N GLY A 88 7.14 13.08 1.02
CA GLY A 88 7.03 12.31 2.28
C GLY A 88 5.66 11.63 2.51
N LEU A 89 4.66 11.87 1.66
CA LEU A 89 3.32 11.28 1.80
C LEU A 89 3.31 9.74 1.82
N GLY A 90 4.10 9.10 0.94
CA GLY A 90 4.23 7.64 0.93
C GLY A 90 4.82 7.08 2.23
N THR A 91 5.83 7.74 2.79
CA THR A 91 6.43 7.35 4.08
C THR A 91 5.43 7.53 5.22
N TYR A 92 4.68 8.63 5.21
CA TYR A 92 3.62 8.86 6.20
C TYR A 92 2.54 7.76 6.13
N LEU A 93 2.05 7.43 4.93
CA LEU A 93 1.06 6.37 4.74
C LEU A 93 1.57 5.00 5.21
N VAL A 94 2.81 4.62 4.86
CA VAL A 94 3.42 3.36 5.33
C VAL A 94 3.48 3.33 6.85
N HIS A 95 3.91 4.42 7.48
CA HIS A 95 4.00 4.51 8.94
C HIS A 95 2.63 4.37 9.64
N GLU A 96 1.59 5.02 9.12
CA GLU A 96 0.23 4.88 9.65
C GLU A 96 -0.31 3.46 9.48
N SER A 97 0.04 2.78 8.38
CA SER A 97 -0.32 1.38 8.18
C SER A 97 0.39 0.42 9.14
N GLU A 98 1.64 0.70 9.50
CA GLU A 98 2.38 -0.06 10.50
C GLU A 98 1.74 0.06 11.89
N LYS A 99 1.36 1.28 12.30
CA LYS A 99 0.61 1.51 13.55
C LYS A 99 -0.70 0.74 13.56
N PHE A 100 -1.46 0.82 12.47
CA PHE A 100 -2.71 0.09 12.34
C PHE A 100 -2.48 -1.43 12.46
N ALA A 101 -1.46 -1.97 11.79
CA ALA A 101 -1.13 -3.39 11.83
C ALA A 101 -0.78 -3.86 13.26
N VAL A 102 0.00 -3.08 14.01
CA VAL A 102 0.31 -3.34 15.43
C VAL A 102 -0.97 -3.39 16.26
N VAL A 103 -1.86 -2.40 16.11
CA VAL A 103 -3.14 -2.35 16.84
C VAL A 103 -4.03 -3.55 16.51
N LYS A 104 -3.94 -4.08 15.29
CA LYS A 104 -4.64 -5.30 14.87
C LYS A 104 -3.97 -6.60 15.33
N GLY A 105 -2.81 -6.52 15.99
CA GLY A 105 -2.10 -7.67 16.56
C GLY A 105 -1.18 -8.40 15.57
N PHE A 106 -0.88 -7.80 14.41
CA PHE A 106 0.14 -8.30 13.50
C PHE A 106 1.53 -8.00 14.04
N GLU A 107 2.46 -8.92 13.80
CA GLU A 107 3.85 -8.87 14.26
C GLU A 107 4.84 -8.69 13.10
N LYS A 108 4.39 -8.91 11.86
CA LYS A 108 5.22 -8.78 10.65
C LYS A 108 4.43 -8.20 9.49
N ILE A 109 5.03 -7.25 8.79
CA ILE A 109 4.61 -6.86 7.45
C ILE A 109 5.56 -7.46 6.43
N GLU A 110 5.03 -8.10 5.41
CA GLU A 110 5.76 -8.50 4.21
C GLU A 110 5.27 -7.73 2.97
N LEU A 111 6.13 -7.56 1.98
CA LEU A 111 5.79 -6.90 0.73
C LEU A 111 6.64 -7.40 -0.43
N HIS A 112 6.14 -7.18 -1.63
CA HIS A 112 6.91 -7.31 -2.86
C HIS A 112 7.18 -5.90 -3.39
N ALA A 113 8.40 -5.41 -3.21
CA ALA A 113 8.80 -4.09 -3.71
C ALA A 113 9.12 -4.20 -5.18
N ARG A 114 8.55 -3.32 -6.02
CA ARG A 114 9.11 -3.07 -7.36
C ARG A 114 10.57 -2.62 -7.21
N ASP A 115 11.42 -2.97 -8.16
CA ASP A 115 12.84 -2.57 -8.14
C ASP A 115 13.03 -1.06 -7.85
N THR A 116 12.22 -0.22 -8.48
CA THR A 116 12.23 1.25 -8.30
C THR A 116 11.80 1.74 -6.91
N ALA A 117 11.20 0.88 -6.09
CA ALA A 117 10.71 1.21 -4.75
C ALA A 117 11.55 0.57 -3.62
N VAL A 118 12.56 -0.25 -3.94
CA VAL A 118 13.37 -0.96 -2.94
C VAL A 118 14.03 0.00 -1.95
N ASP A 119 14.66 1.08 -2.44
CA ASP A 119 15.34 2.04 -1.57
C ASP A 119 14.37 2.86 -0.70
N PHE A 120 13.13 3.06 -1.16
CA PHE A 120 12.07 3.66 -0.37
C PHE A 120 11.70 2.77 0.84
N TYR A 121 11.53 1.47 0.62
CA TYR A 121 11.22 0.53 1.70
C TYR A 121 12.40 0.30 2.64
N LYS A 122 13.64 0.25 2.14
CA LYS A 122 14.85 0.22 3.00
C LYS A 122 14.90 1.41 3.96
N LYS A 123 14.65 2.62 3.46
CA LYS A 123 14.58 3.83 4.30
C LYS A 123 13.45 3.79 5.33
N SER A 124 12.39 3.03 5.05
CA SER A 124 11.27 2.79 5.96
C SER A 124 11.54 1.62 6.93
N GLY A 125 12.73 1.02 6.89
CA GLY A 125 13.15 -0.04 7.80
C GLY A 125 12.79 -1.47 7.36
N TYR A 126 12.40 -1.67 6.10
CA TYR A 126 12.17 -3.01 5.56
C TYR A 126 13.47 -3.65 5.11
N ILE A 127 13.58 -4.95 5.36
CA ILE A 127 14.75 -5.79 5.09
C ILE A 127 14.47 -6.62 3.83
N PRO A 128 15.35 -6.60 2.82
CA PRO A 128 15.25 -7.49 1.67
C PRO A 128 15.32 -8.97 2.04
N GLU A 129 14.57 -9.81 1.33
CA GLU A 129 14.54 -11.25 1.49
C GLU A 129 14.59 -11.94 0.11
N GLY A 130 15.49 -12.91 -0.04
CA GLY A 130 15.59 -13.72 -1.25
C GLY A 130 16.24 -13.00 -2.45
N LYS A 131 15.84 -13.43 -3.65
CA LYS A 131 16.34 -12.94 -4.94
C LYS A 131 15.24 -12.15 -5.66
N ILE A 132 15.65 -11.30 -6.61
CA ILE A 132 14.72 -10.63 -7.52
C ILE A 132 13.92 -11.69 -8.31
N PHE A 133 12.62 -11.45 -8.47
CA PHE A 133 11.71 -12.28 -9.27
C PHE A 133 10.76 -11.41 -10.08
N LYS A 134 10.08 -11.99 -11.08
CA LYS A 134 9.08 -11.29 -11.89
C LYS A 134 7.68 -11.47 -11.32
N GLU A 135 6.97 -10.37 -11.18
CA GLU A 135 5.54 -10.32 -10.86
C GLU A 135 4.90 -9.26 -11.75
N VAL A 136 3.74 -9.57 -12.33
CA VAL A 136 3.04 -8.71 -13.31
C VAL A 136 3.95 -8.17 -14.44
N GLY A 137 4.93 -8.97 -14.85
CA GLY A 137 5.86 -8.65 -15.95
C GLY A 137 7.07 -7.79 -15.57
N ILE A 138 7.18 -7.30 -14.32
CA ILE A 138 8.28 -6.44 -13.86
C ILE A 138 9.01 -7.04 -12.66
N ASP A 139 10.23 -6.57 -12.44
CA ASP A 139 11.10 -7.09 -11.39
C ASP A 139 10.66 -6.59 -10.01
N HIS A 140 10.58 -7.53 -9.07
CA HIS A 140 10.22 -7.33 -7.68
C HIS A 140 11.24 -7.98 -6.76
N LEU A 141 11.34 -7.47 -5.54
CA LEU A 141 12.13 -8.01 -4.45
C LEU A 141 11.23 -8.18 -3.21
N SER A 142 11.23 -9.37 -2.62
CA SER A 142 10.54 -9.60 -1.36
C SER A 142 11.24 -8.82 -0.25
N MET A 143 10.47 -8.20 0.63
CA MET A 143 10.98 -7.50 1.79
C MET A 143 10.04 -7.68 2.97
N TYR A 144 10.55 -7.55 4.18
CA TYR A 144 9.74 -7.62 5.40
C TYR A 144 10.20 -6.65 6.46
N LYS A 145 9.33 -6.41 7.45
CA LYS A 145 9.64 -5.67 8.67
C LYS A 145 8.93 -6.33 9.84
N ILE A 146 9.66 -6.55 10.93
CA ILE A 146 9.08 -6.96 12.20
C ILE A 146 8.52 -5.72 12.90
N LEU A 147 7.29 -5.83 13.36
CA LEU A 147 6.58 -4.76 14.06
C LEU A 147 6.92 -4.80 15.57
N PRO A 148 6.92 -3.64 16.24
CA PRO A 148 7.22 -3.55 17.67
C PRO A 148 6.11 -4.10 18.57
#